data_AF-A0A947RT87-F1
#
_entry.id   AF-A0A947RT87-F1
#
_cell.length_a   1.000
_cell.length_b   1.000
_cell.length_c   1.000
_cell.angle_alpha   90.00
_cell.angle_beta   90.00
_cell.angle_gamma   90.00
#
_symmetry.space_group_name_H-M   'P 1'
#
loop_
_entity.id
_entity.type
_entity.pdbx_description
1 polymer ?
#
loop_
_entity_poly.entity_id
_entity_poly.type
_entity_poly.pdbx_seq_one_letter_code
_entity_poly.pdbx_strand_id
1 'polypeptide(L)'
;MGGGYGNIFPHGEFLSWAFLLVQKYPPSLAHQLWFAGAVIFMVGLFCRMGMYTKLLRPFAIVGRVPMFFYAVHIPLLAIFTRRFGVYYREGEVLASFVGLVGLLAVMMPLAIWFGGVKRRSRNWFIRMI
;
A
#
# COMPACT_ATOMS: atom_id res chain seq x y z
N MET A 1 20.55 -4.71 24.07
CA MET A 1 19.96 -5.43 22.91
C MET A 1 18.50 -5.00 22.79
N GLY A 2 18.07 -4.55 21.61
CA GLY A 2 16.79 -3.84 21.39
C GLY A 2 15.56 -4.63 21.87
N GLY A 3 14.74 -3.99 22.71
CA GLY A 3 13.68 -4.59 23.52
C GLY A 3 12.44 -5.11 22.77
N GLY A 4 12.61 -5.82 21.66
CA GLY A 4 11.51 -6.33 20.84
C GLY A 4 11.14 -5.40 19.68
N TYR A 5 10.44 -5.96 18.68
CA TYR A 5 9.98 -5.32 17.45
C TYR A 5 11.04 -4.91 16.41
N GLY A 6 12.30 -5.31 16.56
CA GLY A 6 13.33 -5.08 15.55
C GLY A 6 13.87 -3.64 15.50
N ASN A 7 13.77 -2.90 16.61
CA ASN A 7 14.29 -1.55 16.72
C ASN A 7 15.81 -1.51 16.92
N ILE A 8 16.45 -0.53 16.26
CA ILE A 8 17.86 -0.17 16.47
C ILE A 8 18.04 0.63 17.78
N PHE A 9 17.06 1.47 18.14
CA PHE A 9 17.09 2.28 19.35
C PHE A 9 16.15 1.75 20.44
N PRO A 10 16.52 1.86 21.72
CA PRO A 10 15.64 1.48 22.83
C PRO A 10 14.38 2.35 22.85
N HIS A 11 13.26 1.73 23.21
CA HIS A 11 11.97 2.40 23.33
C HIS A 11 11.98 3.22 24.62
N GLY A 12 11.63 4.50 24.52
CA GLY A 12 11.44 5.36 25.68
C GLY A 12 9.97 5.45 26.08
N GLU A 13 9.71 6.07 27.23
CA GLU A 13 8.35 6.34 27.69
C GLU A 13 7.62 7.37 26.81
N PHE A 14 6.34 7.60 27.11
CA PHE A 14 5.51 8.61 26.45
C PHE A 14 6.22 9.98 26.43
N LEU A 15 6.28 10.65 25.27
CA LEU A 15 6.99 11.93 25.05
C LEU A 15 8.53 11.90 25.15
N SER A 16 9.15 10.72 25.13
CA SER A 16 10.62 10.63 25.01
C SER A 16 11.15 11.03 23.63
N TRP A 17 12.46 11.27 23.52
CA TRP A 17 13.16 11.53 22.24
C TRP A 17 12.90 10.46 21.16
N ALA A 18 12.54 9.23 21.55
CA ALA A 18 12.15 8.16 20.65
C ALA A 18 10.93 8.52 19.76
N PHE A 19 10.10 9.47 20.20
CA PHE A 19 8.96 9.99 19.44
C PHE A 19 9.36 10.79 18.19
N LEU A 20 10.55 11.41 18.20
CA LEU A 20 11.10 12.17 17.07
C LEU A 20 12.05 11.33 16.21
N LEU A 21 12.47 10.17 16.69
CA LEU A 21 13.26 9.23 15.91
C LEU A 21 12.37 8.46 14.94
N VAL A 22 12.82 8.21 13.72
CA VAL A 22 12.07 7.43 12.73
C VAL A 22 12.10 5.95 13.15
N GLN A 23 11.02 5.50 13.82
CA GLN A 23 10.85 4.12 14.26
C GLN A 23 9.45 3.62 13.90
N LYS A 24 9.39 2.37 13.42
CA LYS A 24 8.12 1.74 13.01
C LYS A 24 7.32 1.23 14.21
N TYR A 25 8.00 0.74 15.25
CA TYR A 25 7.36 0.10 16.40
C TYR A 25 8.08 0.45 17.72
N PRO A 26 7.53 1.25 18.64
CA PRO A 26 6.24 1.92 18.59
C PRO A 26 6.23 3.00 17.50
N PRO A 27 5.07 3.27 16.86
CA PRO A 27 4.97 4.23 15.77
C PRO A 27 5.29 5.65 16.27
N SER A 28 6.39 6.22 15.79
CA SER A 28 6.79 7.58 16.14
C SER A 28 6.06 8.62 15.28
N LEU A 29 5.92 9.85 15.80
CA LEU A 29 5.31 10.94 15.02
C LEU A 29 6.14 11.26 13.78
N ALA A 30 7.47 11.23 13.90
CA ALA A 30 8.37 11.42 12.78
C ALA A 30 8.14 10.36 11.69
N HIS A 31 7.97 9.09 12.07
CA HIS A 31 7.67 8.02 11.12
C HIS A 31 6.32 8.23 10.43
N GLN A 32 5.27 8.60 11.17
CA GLN A 32 3.95 8.83 10.60
C GLN A 32 3.93 10.03 9.64
N LEU A 33 4.53 11.16 10.03
CA LEU A 33 4.61 12.35 9.18
C LEU A 33 5.45 12.10 7.93
N TRP A 34 6.61 11.44 8.10
CA TRP A 34 7.47 11.07 6.98
C TRP A 34 6.76 10.12 6.00
N PHE A 35 6.16 9.04 6.50
CA PHE A 35 5.51 8.03 5.66
C PHE A 35 4.27 8.61 4.96
N ALA A 36 3.40 9.32 5.69
CA ALA A 36 2.23 9.97 5.09
C ALA A 36 2.64 11.03 4.06
N GLY A 37 3.64 11.87 4.39
CA GLY A 37 4.18 12.88 3.49
C GLY A 37 4.76 12.27 2.21
N ALA A 38 5.56 11.20 2.33
CA ALA A 38 6.13 10.47 1.21
C ALA A 38 5.03 9.85 0.32
N VAL A 39 3.99 9.25 0.91
CA VAL A 39 2.86 8.68 0.18
C VAL A 39 2.09 9.77 -0.57
N ILE A 40 1.74 10.88 0.08
CA ILE A 40 1.04 12.01 -0.54
C ILE A 40 1.87 12.58 -1.69
N PHE A 41 3.16 12.80 -1.47
CA PHE A 41 4.10 13.29 -2.49
C PHE A 41 4.17 12.33 -3.69
N MET A 42 4.34 11.03 -3.45
CA MET A 42 4.44 10.02 -4.51
C MET A 42 3.14 9.89 -5.31
N VAL A 43 1.98 9.89 -4.66
CA VAL A 43 0.67 9.87 -5.33
C VAL A 43 0.48 11.15 -6.15
N GLY A 44 0.84 12.31 -5.62
CA GLY A 44 0.82 13.58 -6.35
C GLY A 44 1.71 13.55 -7.59
N LEU A 45 2.91 12.99 -7.47
CA LEU A 45 3.84 12.81 -8.59
C LEU A 45 3.26 11.87 -9.66
N PHE A 46 2.68 10.74 -9.27
CA PHE A 46 2.04 9.80 -10.20
C PHE A 46 0.83 10.41 -10.92
N CYS A 47 0.02 11.19 -10.20
CA CYS A 47 -1.07 11.97 -10.80
C CYS A 47 -0.54 12.97 -11.83
N ARG A 48 0.51 13.73 -11.49
CA ARG A 48 1.13 14.70 -12.40
C ARG A 48 1.71 14.02 -13.63
N MET A 49 2.48 12.94 -13.48
CA MET A 49 3.04 12.19 -14.61
C MET A 49 1.95 11.56 -15.51
N GLY A 50 0.87 11.07 -14.93
CA GLY A 50 -0.27 10.53 -15.68
C GLY A 50 -1.02 11.56 -16.53
N MET A 51 -0.84 12.86 -16.27
CA MET A 51 -1.34 13.94 -17.14
C MET A 51 -0.48 14.12 -18.38
N TYR A 52 0.85 13.95 -18.27
CA TYR A 52 1.78 14.14 -19.39
C TYR A 52 1.84 12.93 -20.32
N THR A 53 1.77 11.71 -19.79
CA THR A 53 2.01 10.48 -20.59
C THR A 53 0.86 9.48 -20.45
N LYS A 54 0.26 9.07 -21.59
CA LYS A 54 -0.83 8.07 -21.62
C LYS A 54 -0.41 6.72 -21.04
N LEU A 55 0.86 6.33 -21.19
CA LEU A 55 1.42 5.09 -20.65
C LEU A 55 1.47 5.06 -19.12
N LEU A 56 1.58 6.22 -18.46
CA LEU A 56 1.64 6.32 -17.00
C LEU A 56 0.26 6.51 -16.34
N ARG A 57 -0.81 6.61 -17.15
CA ARG A 57 -2.19 6.68 -16.65
C ARG A 57 -2.59 5.53 -15.71
N PRO A 58 -2.15 4.26 -15.90
CA PRO A 58 -2.49 3.17 -14.98
C PRO A 58 -1.99 3.43 -13.56
N PHE A 59 -0.81 4.03 -13.38
CA PHE A 59 -0.29 4.37 -12.05
C PHE A 59 -1.15 5.41 -11.33
N ALA A 60 -1.74 6.35 -12.08
CA ALA A 60 -2.68 7.33 -11.53
C ALA A 60 -4.05 6.73 -11.17
N ILE A 61 -4.40 5.54 -11.69
CA ILE A 61 -5.69 4.88 -11.40
C ILE A 61 -5.71 4.28 -9.99
N VAL A 62 -4.58 3.79 -9.49
CA VAL A 62 -4.46 3.25 -8.13
C VAL A 62 -4.90 4.29 -7.09
N GLY A 63 -4.56 5.57 -7.30
CA GLY A 63 -4.99 6.67 -6.43
C GLY A 63 -6.49 7.03 -6.51
N ARG A 64 -7.23 6.57 -7.54
CA ARG A 64 -8.66 6.91 -7.73
C ARG A 64 -9.62 5.94 -7.04
N VAL A 65 -9.15 4.73 -6.74
CA VAL A 65 -9.93 3.64 -6.15
C VAL A 65 -9.19 2.96 -4.97
N PRO A 66 -8.65 3.76 -4.01
CA PRO A 66 -7.78 3.22 -2.95
C PRO A 66 -8.52 2.26 -2.01
N MET A 67 -9.80 2.53 -1.67
CA MET A 67 -10.58 1.67 -0.78
C MET A 67 -10.91 0.33 -1.44
N PHE A 68 -11.35 0.34 -2.70
CA PHE A 68 -11.54 -0.89 -3.47
C PHE A 68 -10.26 -1.72 -3.56
N PHE A 69 -9.13 -1.08 -3.87
CA PHE A 69 -7.84 -1.76 -3.92
C PHE A 69 -7.52 -2.46 -2.59
N TYR A 70 -7.64 -1.74 -1.47
CA TYR A 70 -7.34 -2.28 -0.15
C TYR A 70 -8.25 -3.46 0.24
N ALA A 71 -9.55 -3.30 0.02
CA ALA A 71 -10.56 -4.31 0.35
C ALA A 71 -10.41 -5.60 -0.45
N VAL A 72 -10.00 -5.51 -1.73
CA VAL A 72 -9.80 -6.68 -2.58
C VAL A 72 -8.42 -7.31 -2.37
N HIS A 73 -7.38 -6.53 -2.06
CA HIS A 73 -6.02 -7.08 -1.94
C HIS A 73 -5.89 -8.14 -0.82
N ILE A 74 -6.56 -7.95 0.34
CA ILE A 74 -6.46 -8.86 1.49
C ILE A 74 -7.01 -10.24 1.14
N PRO A 75 -8.28 -10.36 0.68
CA PRO A 75 -8.83 -11.66 0.32
C PRO A 75 -8.11 -12.27 -0.88
N LEU A 76 -7.66 -11.48 -1.86
CA LEU A 76 -6.92 -12.01 -3.00
C LEU A 76 -5.60 -12.65 -2.55
N LEU A 77 -4.85 -11.98 -1.67
CA LEU A 77 -3.63 -12.51 -1.08
C LEU A 77 -3.91 -13.74 -0.20
N ALA A 78 -5.01 -13.74 0.56
CA ALA A 78 -5.42 -14.90 1.35
C ALA A 78 -5.79 -16.11 0.47
N ILE A 79 -6.48 -15.90 -0.65
CA ILE A 79 -6.80 -16.96 -1.62
C ILE A 79 -5.51 -17.47 -2.27
N PHE A 80 -4.63 -16.56 -2.71
CA PHE A 80 -3.37 -16.91 -3.33
C PHE A 80 -2.48 -17.75 -2.40
N THR A 81 -2.28 -17.29 -1.16
CA THR A 81 -1.48 -18.01 -0.17
C THR A 81 -2.07 -19.37 0.18
N ARG A 82 -3.40 -19.48 0.34
CA ARG A 82 -4.07 -20.78 0.59
C ARG A 82 -3.99 -21.73 -0.60
N ARG A 83 -4.06 -21.22 -1.83
CA ARG A 83 -4.10 -22.07 -3.03
C ARG A 83 -2.73 -22.59 -3.44
N PHE A 84 -1.71 -21.75 -3.34
CA PHE A 84 -0.35 -22.09 -3.75
C PHE A 84 0.51 -22.63 -2.60
N GLY A 85 0.07 -22.49 -1.33
CA GLY A 85 0.86 -22.92 -0.17
C GLY A 85 2.15 -22.11 0.03
N VAL A 86 2.23 -20.96 -0.64
CA VAL A 86 3.43 -20.14 -0.83
C VAL A 86 3.59 -19.19 0.38
N TYR A 87 4.52 -19.59 1.24
CA TYR A 87 5.26 -18.90 2.31
C TYR A 87 4.50 -18.37 3.53
N TYR A 88 4.54 -19.19 4.58
CA TYR A 88 4.45 -18.75 5.97
C TYR A 88 5.81 -18.82 6.71
N ARG A 89 6.91 -19.25 6.06
CA ARG A 89 8.15 -19.58 6.79
C ARG A 89 9.52 -19.18 6.23
N GLU A 90 9.67 -18.70 5.00
CA GLU A 90 11.02 -18.40 4.49
C GLU A 90 11.07 -17.03 3.82
N GLY A 91 12.06 -16.22 4.21
CA GLY A 91 12.32 -14.87 3.70
C GLY A 91 12.82 -14.86 2.26
N GLU A 92 12.23 -15.69 1.40
CA GLU A 92 12.61 -15.83 0.02
C GLU A 92 12.15 -14.57 -0.75
N VAL A 93 13.14 -13.73 -1.04
CA VAL A 93 12.96 -12.44 -1.70
C VAL A 93 12.33 -12.61 -3.08
N LEU A 94 12.75 -13.64 -3.82
CA LEU A 94 12.24 -13.92 -5.16
C LEU A 94 10.75 -14.27 -5.14
N ALA A 95 10.33 -15.18 -4.25
CA ALA A 95 8.93 -15.55 -4.11
C ALA A 95 8.04 -14.34 -3.74
N SER A 96 8.56 -13.43 -2.91
CA SER A 96 7.87 -12.19 -2.55
C SER A 96 7.70 -11.27 -3.77
N PHE A 97 8.72 -11.15 -4.63
CA PHE A 97 8.61 -10.41 -5.89
C PHE A 97 7.64 -11.04 -6.88
N VAL A 98 7.65 -12.37 -7.00
CA VAL A 98 6.68 -13.10 -7.85
C VAL A 98 5.25 -12.88 -7.35
N GLY A 99 5.03 -12.97 -6.03
CA GLY A 99 3.74 -12.67 -5.41
C GLY A 99 3.29 -11.23 -5.66
N LEU A 100 4.21 -10.26 -5.55
CA LEU A 100 3.93 -8.85 -5.87
C LEU A 100 3.52 -8.66 -7.32
N VAL A 101 4.29 -9.22 -8.26
CA VAL A 101 4.00 -9.10 -9.70
C VAL A 101 2.67 -9.78 -10.04
N GLY A 102 2.41 -10.96 -9.50
CA GLY A 102 1.15 -11.68 -9.67
C GLY A 102 -0.04 -10.91 -9.11
N LEU A 103 0.09 -10.35 -7.91
CA LEU A 103 -0.93 -9.50 -7.29
C LEU A 103 -1.22 -8.27 -8.15
N LEU A 104 -0.18 -7.57 -8.62
CA LEU A 104 -0.33 -6.40 -9.48
C LEU A 104 -0.97 -6.76 -10.82
N ALA A 105 -0.59 -7.88 -11.44
CA ALA A 105 -1.15 -8.34 -12.70
C ALA A 105 -2.68 -8.57 -12.62
N VAL A 106 -3.18 -9.01 -11.46
CA VAL A 106 -4.62 -9.21 -11.23
C VAL A 106 -5.31 -7.92 -10.74
N MET A 107 -4.69 -7.19 -9.83
CA MET A 107 -5.28 -6.00 -9.21
C MET A 107 -5.37 -4.82 -10.15
N MET A 108 -4.38 -4.63 -11.03
CA MET A 108 -4.37 -3.52 -11.97
C MET A 108 -5.59 -3.51 -12.93
N PRO A 109 -5.92 -4.60 -13.65
CA PRO A 109 -7.10 -4.62 -14.51
C PRO A 109 -8.40 -4.47 -13.70
N LEU A 110 -8.50 -5.05 -12.51
CA LEU A 110 -9.66 -4.90 -11.62
C LEU A 110 -9.85 -3.44 -11.19
N ALA A 111 -8.77 -2.74 -10.82
CA ALA A 111 -8.81 -1.33 -10.44
C ALA A 111 -9.20 -0.42 -11.62
N ILE A 112 -8.71 -0.72 -12.83
CA ILE A 112 -9.08 0.00 -14.05
C ILE A 112 -10.56 -0.18 -14.37
N TRP A 113 -11.05 -1.41 -14.30
CA TRP A 113 -12.46 -1.73 -14.52
C TRP A 113 -13.36 -1.03 -13.50
N PHE A 114 -13.03 -1.12 -12.21
CA PHE A 114 -13.81 -0.48 -11.14
C PHE A 114 -13.79 1.05 -11.26
N GLY A 115 -12.65 1.65 -11.62
CA GLY A 115 -12.58 3.08 -11.95
C GLY A 115 -13.48 3.48 -13.14
N GLY A 116 -13.70 2.57 -14.09
CA GLY A 116 -14.70 2.72 -15.15
C GLY A 116 -16.15 2.64 -14.65
N VAL A 117 -16.45 1.73 -13.73
CA VAL A 117 -17.77 1.59 -13.10
C VAL A 117 -18.10 2.83 -12.26
N LYS A 118 -17.17 3.28 -11.42
CA LYS A 118 -17.30 4.47 -10.56
C LYS A 118 -17.64 5.74 -11.33
N ARG A 119 -17.06 5.92 -12.53
CA ARG A 119 -17.37 7.05 -13.42
C ARG A 119 -18.79 6.99 -14.01
N ARG A 120 -19.31 5.78 -14.27
CA ARG A 120 -20.63 5.57 -14.88
C ARG A 120 -21.75 5.51 -13.84
N SER A 121 -21.45 5.17 -12.59
CA SER A 121 -22.44 5.05 -11.52
C SER A 121 -22.90 6.42 -11.00
N ARG A 122 -24.23 6.59 -10.89
CA ARG A 122 -24.89 7.72 -10.23
C ARG A 122 -25.07 7.49 -8.72
N ASN A 123 -24.88 6.26 -8.24
CA ASN A 123 -25.01 5.89 -6.83
C ASN A 123 -23.90 6.51 -5.98
N TRP A 124 -24.29 7.15 -4.87
CA TRP A 124 -23.38 7.84 -3.95
C TRP A 124 -22.36 6.88 -3.30
N PHE A 125 -22.81 5.70 -2.86
CA PHE A 125 -21.96 4.72 -2.21
C PHE A 125 -20.80 4.24 -3.10
N ILE A 126 -21.07 3.96 -4.37
CA ILE A 126 -20.07 3.51 -5.36
C ILE A 126 -19.06 4.63 -5.68
N ARG A 127 -19.44 5.91 -5.50
CA ARG A 127 -18.52 7.04 -5.68
C ARG A 127 -17.61 7.29 -4.49
N MET A 128 -17.98 6.86 -3.29
CA MET A 128 -17.13 7.02 -2.10
C MET A 128 -16.04 5.96 -1.99
N ILE A 129 -16.33 4.73 -2.46
CA ILE A 129 -15.38 3.60 -2.44
C ILE A 129 -14.38 3.66 -3.61
#